data_AF-A0A7C4U487-F1
#
_entry.id   AF-A0A7C4U487-F1
#
_cell.length_a   1.000
_cell.length_b   1.000
_cell.length_c   1.000
_cell.angle_alpha   90.00
_cell.angle_beta   90.00
_cell.angle_gamma   90.00
#
_symmetry.space_group_name_H-M   'P 1'
#
loop_
_entity.id
_entity.type
_entity.pdbx_description
1 polymer ?
#
loop_
_entity_poly.entity_id
_entity_poly.type
_entity_poly.pdbx_seq_one_letter_code
_entity_poly.pdbx_strand_id
1 'polypeptide(L)'
;MHMKNLRIRERISLNGIFLYMKKQKESIILFSLIFVILMLLNFSLLLLSLRSQISLKIGEPAPQDVILPITVSYVDEEKTELAKKNAAKGVSPLYTFDSSVKLEIINDLEEFFNESIKVKSAETGKDEKLNKLVNDLKVDNQTATLILNEPDERLIDIKNLLVNNINFLYENGIKEENLDE
;
A
#
# COMPACT_ATOMS: atom_id res chain seq x y z
N MET A 1 45.47 -33.01 62.43
CA MET A 1 44.44 -32.66 63.44
C MET A 1 43.49 -31.61 62.85
N HIS A 2 42.56 -31.99 61.96
CA HIS A 2 41.73 -30.99 61.24
C HIS A 2 40.26 -31.39 61.03
N MET A 3 39.70 -32.30 61.86
CA MET A 3 38.30 -32.76 61.71
C MET A 3 37.33 -32.33 62.83
N LYS A 4 37.78 -31.58 63.86
CA LYS A 4 36.89 -31.16 64.97
C LYS A 4 36.10 -29.86 64.68
N ASN A 5 36.56 -29.02 63.76
CA ASN A 5 35.95 -27.70 63.50
C ASN A 5 34.71 -27.75 62.60
N LEU A 6 34.40 -28.89 61.97
CA LEU A 6 33.27 -28.99 61.04
C LEU A 6 31.92 -29.12 61.77
N ARG A 7 31.84 -29.79 62.94
CA ARG A 7 30.56 -30.03 63.63
C ARG A 7 29.97 -28.80 64.34
N ILE A 8 30.81 -27.83 64.73
CA ILE A 8 30.35 -26.62 65.42
C ILE A 8 29.67 -25.67 64.42
N ARG A 9 30.14 -25.67 63.17
CA ARG A 9 29.65 -24.80 62.10
C ARG A 9 28.23 -25.18 61.62
N GLU A 10 27.86 -26.45 61.68
CA GLU A 10 26.53 -26.93 61.27
C GLU A 10 25.42 -26.60 62.28
N ARG A 11 25.71 -26.56 63.58
CA ARG A 11 24.68 -26.20 64.59
C ARG A 11 24.33 -24.71 64.58
N ILE A 12 25.27 -23.84 64.18
CA ILE A 12 25.06 -22.39 64.13
C ILE A 12 24.22 -22.00 62.90
N SER A 13 24.36 -22.72 61.77
CA SER A 13 23.59 -22.43 60.55
C SER A 13 22.10 -22.78 60.69
N LEU A 14 21.77 -23.88 61.37
CA LEU A 14 20.38 -24.33 61.54
C LEU A 14 19.54 -23.39 62.40
N ASN A 15 20.10 -22.83 63.49
CA ASN A 15 19.37 -21.89 64.35
C ASN A 15 19.14 -20.53 63.66
N GLY A 16 20.06 -20.08 62.80
CA GLY A 16 19.91 -18.86 62.02
C GLY A 16 18.81 -18.95 60.95
N ILE A 17 18.70 -20.10 60.28
CA ILE A 17 17.64 -20.36 59.29
C ILE A 17 16.26 -20.37 59.96
N PHE A 18 16.13 -21.00 61.12
CA PHE A 18 14.87 -21.04 61.87
C PHE A 18 14.41 -19.64 62.34
N LEU A 19 15.33 -18.82 62.86
CA LEU A 19 15.02 -17.42 63.22
C LEU A 19 14.62 -16.59 61.99
N TYR A 20 15.30 -16.77 60.86
CA TYR A 20 14.99 -16.10 59.60
C TYR A 20 13.58 -16.48 59.10
N MET A 21 13.24 -17.78 59.12
CA MET A 21 11.91 -18.25 58.71
C MET A 21 10.80 -17.76 59.65
N LYS A 22 11.05 -17.62 60.96
CA LYS A 22 10.07 -17.07 61.91
C LYS A 22 9.82 -15.58 61.68
N LYS A 23 10.88 -14.79 61.50
CA LYS A 23 10.80 -13.36 61.19
C LYS A 23 10.12 -13.09 59.84
N GLN A 24 10.34 -13.99 58.86
CA GLN A 24 9.67 -13.93 57.55
C GLN A 24 8.17 -14.27 57.64
N LYS A 25 7.76 -15.22 58.51
CA LYS A 25 6.33 -15.50 58.73
C LYS A 25 5.60 -14.33 59.42
N GLU A 26 6.21 -13.69 60.39
CA GLU A 26 5.62 -12.51 61.07
C GLU A 26 5.45 -11.32 60.11
N SER A 27 6.42 -11.07 59.22
CA SER A 27 6.28 -10.01 58.20
C SER A 27 5.21 -10.31 57.16
N ILE A 28 5.03 -11.58 56.76
CA ILE A 28 3.96 -12.00 55.84
C ILE A 28 2.58 -11.84 56.50
N ILE A 29 2.45 -12.19 57.78
CA ILE A 29 1.18 -12.04 58.52
C ILE A 29 0.83 -10.55 58.66
N LEU A 30 1.80 -9.70 59.01
CA LEU A 30 1.59 -8.26 59.12
C LEU A 30 1.19 -7.64 57.78
N PHE A 31 1.86 -8.03 56.69
CA PHE A 31 1.52 -7.59 55.34
C PHE A 31 0.12 -8.04 54.92
N SER A 32 -0.24 -9.30 55.19
CA SER A 32 -1.58 -9.84 54.92
C SER A 32 -2.66 -9.10 55.71
N LEU A 33 -2.41 -8.77 56.98
CA LEU A 33 -3.35 -8.00 57.80
C LEU A 33 -3.58 -6.59 57.22
N ILE A 34 -2.50 -5.89 56.86
CA ILE A 34 -2.56 -4.56 56.24
C ILE A 34 -3.31 -4.63 54.90
N PHE A 35 -3.03 -5.66 54.09
CA PHE A 35 -3.71 -5.86 52.81
C PHE A 35 -5.22 -6.06 52.97
N VAL A 36 -5.64 -6.89 53.93
CA VAL A 36 -7.07 -7.11 54.22
C VAL A 36 -7.74 -5.81 54.68
N ILE A 37 -7.09 -5.02 55.53
CA ILE A 37 -7.61 -3.72 55.99
C ILE A 37 -7.78 -2.75 54.81
N LEU A 38 -6.78 -2.65 53.93
CA LEU A 38 -6.85 -1.79 52.74
C LEU A 38 -7.95 -2.25 51.77
N MET A 39 -8.14 -3.57 51.62
CA MET A 39 -9.16 -4.12 50.75
C MET A 39 -10.57 -3.83 51.28
N LEU A 40 -10.80 -3.96 52.59
CA LEU A 40 -12.06 -3.59 53.24
C LEU A 40 -12.35 -2.08 53.14
N LEU A 41 -11.32 -1.23 53.30
CA LEU A 41 -11.47 0.22 53.15
C LEU A 41 -11.90 0.60 51.73
N ASN A 42 -11.25 0.04 50.71
CA ASN A 42 -11.61 0.26 49.30
C ASN A 42 -13.03 -0.22 49.00
N PHE A 43 -13.41 -1.38 49.53
CA PHE A 43 -14.76 -1.91 49.34
C PHE A 43 -15.83 -1.02 49.99
N SER A 44 -15.56 -0.46 51.18
CA SER A 44 -16.46 0.49 51.85
C SER A 44 -16.65 1.78 51.05
N LEU A 45 -15.56 2.33 50.48
CA LEU A 45 -15.62 3.50 49.60
C LEU A 45 -16.47 3.25 48.34
N LEU A 46 -16.37 2.06 47.76
CA LEU A 46 -17.19 1.66 46.61
C LEU A 46 -18.68 1.61 46.96
N LEU A 47 -19.04 1.03 48.11
CA LEU A 47 -20.42 0.96 48.59
C LEU A 47 -21.02 2.36 48.84
N LEU A 48 -20.23 3.30 49.35
CA LEU A 48 -20.68 4.69 49.54
C LEU A 48 -20.98 5.37 48.20
N SER A 49 -20.15 5.12 47.17
CA SER A 49 -20.32 5.68 45.82
C SER A 49 -21.60 5.17 45.13
N LEU A 50 -21.95 3.89 45.34
CA LEU A 50 -23.15 3.27 44.78
C LEU A 50 -24.46 3.82 45.35
N ARG A 51 -24.45 4.42 46.55
CA ARG A 51 -25.65 5.04 47.16
C ARG A 51 -26.08 6.33 46.45
N SER A 52 -25.24 6.90 45.58
CA SER A 52 -25.56 8.13 44.82
C SER A 52 -26.48 7.93 43.62
N GLN A 53 -27.11 6.76 43.46
CA GLN A 53 -28.15 6.56 42.45
C GLN A 53 -29.37 7.42 42.77
N ILE A 54 -29.38 8.64 42.23
CA ILE A 54 -30.50 9.57 42.30
C ILE A 54 -31.67 8.89 41.57
N SER A 55 -32.74 8.56 42.30
CA SER A 55 -33.98 8.06 41.70
C SER A 55 -34.66 9.23 41.00
N LEU A 56 -34.45 9.35 39.69
CA LEU A 56 -35.06 10.40 38.88
C LEU A 56 -36.53 10.05 38.61
N LYS A 57 -37.44 10.93 39.01
CA LYS A 57 -38.86 10.86 38.60
C LYS A 57 -39.15 11.90 37.54
N ILE A 58 -40.01 11.52 36.60
CA ILE A 58 -40.43 12.40 35.50
C ILE A 58 -41.20 13.58 36.10
N GLY A 59 -40.73 14.80 35.84
CA GLY A 59 -41.36 16.06 36.30
C GLY A 59 -40.65 16.76 37.46
N GLU A 60 -39.59 16.18 38.04
CA GLU A 60 -38.78 16.86 39.05
C GLU A 60 -37.74 17.79 38.39
N PRO A 61 -37.47 18.98 38.97
CA PRO A 61 -36.42 19.87 38.49
C PRO A 61 -35.04 19.20 38.68
N ALA A 62 -34.19 19.30 37.66
CA ALA A 62 -32.86 18.69 37.70
C ALA A 62 -32.01 19.36 38.80
N PRO A 63 -31.28 18.57 39.62
CA PRO A 63 -30.42 19.12 40.68
C PRO A 63 -29.19 19.86 40.13
N GLN A 64 -28.82 19.59 38.87
CA GLN A 64 -27.74 20.24 38.15
C GLN A 64 -27.97 20.14 36.64
N ASP A 65 -27.36 21.07 35.89
CA ASP A 65 -27.38 21.03 34.43
C ASP A 65 -26.49 19.90 33.90
N VAL A 66 -27.03 19.05 33.04
CA VAL A 66 -26.29 17.99 32.35
C VAL A 66 -25.96 18.46 30.94
N ILE A 67 -24.72 18.90 30.72
CA ILE A 67 -24.22 19.30 29.40
C ILE A 67 -23.62 18.07 28.73
N LEU A 68 -24.22 17.61 27.63
CA LEU A 68 -23.71 16.52 26.80
C LEU A 68 -22.61 17.04 25.86
N PRO A 69 -21.35 16.59 25.97
CA PRO A 69 -20.27 16.99 25.07
C PRO A 69 -20.29 16.14 23.78
N ILE A 70 -21.40 16.13 23.05
CA ILE A 70 -21.46 15.49 21.73
C ILE A 70 -21.10 16.50 20.66
N THR A 71 -19.92 16.34 20.06
CA THR A 71 -19.56 17.02 18.81
C THR A 71 -20.26 16.30 17.66
N VAL A 72 -21.40 16.83 17.20
CA VAL A 72 -22.03 16.35 15.97
C VAL A 72 -21.20 16.88 14.79
N SER A 73 -20.37 16.03 14.21
CA SER A 73 -19.63 16.36 12.99
C SER A 73 -20.52 16.15 11.78
N TYR A 74 -20.91 17.24 11.10
CA TYR A 74 -21.53 17.18 9.78
C TYR A 74 -20.44 17.19 8.71
N VAL A 75 -20.38 16.13 7.90
CA VAL A 75 -19.50 16.08 6.73
C VAL A 75 -20.22 16.80 5.58
N ASP A 76 -19.61 17.87 5.08
CA ASP A 76 -20.08 18.60 3.92
C ASP A 76 -19.60 17.87 2.64
N GLU A 77 -20.51 17.11 2.03
CA GLU A 77 -20.21 16.31 0.84
C GLU A 77 -19.78 17.20 -0.34
N GLU A 78 -20.41 18.37 -0.52
CA GLU A 78 -20.08 19.28 -1.62
C GLU A 78 -18.66 19.84 -1.50
N LYS A 79 -18.28 20.31 -0.31
CA LYS A 79 -16.91 20.80 -0.06
C LYS A 79 -15.87 19.68 -0.18
N THR A 80 -16.23 18.48 0.23
CA THR A 80 -15.34 17.31 0.14
C THR A 80 -15.10 16.94 -1.32
N GLU A 81 -16.13 16.92 -2.16
CA GLU A 81 -16.00 16.66 -3.60
C GLU A 81 -15.24 17.78 -4.33
N LEU A 82 -15.46 19.04 -3.95
CA LEU A 82 -14.70 20.16 -4.51
C LEU A 82 -13.20 20.05 -4.15
N ALA A 83 -12.89 19.69 -2.91
CA ALA A 83 -11.51 19.48 -2.46
C ALA A 83 -10.84 18.31 -3.22
N LYS A 84 -11.56 17.20 -3.44
CA LYS A 84 -11.07 16.07 -4.26
C LYS A 84 -10.78 16.50 -5.70
N LYS A 85 -11.68 17.26 -6.33
CA LYS A 85 -11.48 17.76 -7.71
C LYS A 85 -10.29 18.71 -7.80
N ASN A 86 -10.10 19.58 -6.82
CA ASN A 86 -8.95 20.49 -6.79
C ASN A 86 -7.64 19.74 -6.57
N ALA A 87 -7.63 18.71 -5.72
CA ALA A 87 -6.48 17.83 -5.55
C ALA A 87 -6.16 17.07 -6.84
N ALA A 88 -7.17 16.53 -7.54
CA ALA A 88 -7.01 15.82 -8.81
C ALA A 88 -6.45 16.73 -9.92
N LYS A 89 -6.78 18.02 -9.93
CA LYS A 89 -6.20 19.01 -10.87
C LYS A 89 -4.73 19.35 -10.57
N GLY A 90 -4.28 19.13 -9.33
CA GLY A 90 -2.93 19.46 -8.89
C GLY A 90 -1.90 18.35 -9.10
N VAL A 91 -2.34 17.16 -9.52
CA VAL A 91 -1.45 16.05 -9.89
C VAL A 91 -1.36 15.94 -11.40
N SER A 92 -0.13 15.80 -11.91
CA SER A 92 0.10 15.52 -13.33
C SER A 92 -0.61 14.20 -13.72
N PRO A 93 -1.25 14.13 -14.89
CA PRO A 93 -1.87 12.91 -15.36
C PRO A 93 -0.81 11.81 -15.47
N LEU A 94 -0.99 10.73 -14.69
CA LEU A 94 -0.18 9.53 -14.84
C LEU A 94 -0.79 8.69 -15.95
N TYR A 95 -0.29 8.83 -17.18
CA TYR A 95 -0.67 7.95 -18.28
C TYR A 95 -0.17 6.54 -17.99
N THR A 96 -1.09 5.61 -17.75
CA THR A 96 -0.75 4.19 -17.68
C THR A 96 -0.57 3.67 -19.10
N PHE A 97 0.69 3.42 -19.49
CA PHE A 97 0.99 2.74 -20.74
C PHE A 97 0.52 1.29 -20.65
N ASP A 98 -0.44 0.91 -21.48
CA ASP A 98 -0.82 -0.49 -21.66
C ASP A 98 0.25 -1.20 -22.48
N SER A 99 0.94 -2.14 -21.84
CA SER A 99 1.97 -2.96 -22.47
C SER A 99 1.41 -3.87 -23.57
N SER A 100 0.11 -4.19 -23.54
CA SER A 100 -0.56 -4.97 -24.58
C SER A 100 -0.61 -4.18 -25.89
N VAL A 101 -0.92 -2.88 -25.82
CA VAL A 101 -0.96 -1.99 -27.00
C VAL A 101 0.43 -1.85 -27.62
N LYS A 102 1.49 -1.79 -26.79
CA LYS A 102 2.88 -1.76 -27.28
C LYS A 102 3.19 -2.98 -28.15
N LEU A 103 2.83 -4.17 -27.65
CA LEU A 103 3.10 -5.43 -28.35
C LEU A 103 2.30 -5.54 -29.65
N GLU A 104 1.04 -5.11 -29.64
CA GLU A 104 0.19 -5.06 -30.84
C GLU A 104 0.82 -4.20 -31.94
N ILE A 105 1.22 -2.95 -31.61
CA ILE A 105 1.82 -2.03 -32.59
C ILE A 105 3.14 -2.58 -33.15
N ILE A 106 3.98 -3.20 -32.33
CA ILE A 106 5.24 -3.79 -32.79
C ILE A 106 4.97 -4.96 -33.75
N ASN A 107 4.01 -5.82 -33.42
CA ASN A 107 3.63 -6.94 -34.29
C ASN A 107 3.05 -6.46 -35.62
N ASP A 108 2.19 -5.44 -35.61
CA ASP A 108 1.59 -4.86 -36.81
C ASP A 108 2.67 -4.27 -37.74
N LEU A 109 3.67 -3.59 -37.17
CA LEU A 109 4.81 -3.09 -37.93
C LEU A 109 5.64 -4.22 -38.54
N GLU A 110 5.92 -5.27 -37.76
CA GLU A 110 6.67 -6.42 -38.27
C GLU A 110 5.92 -7.11 -39.41
N GLU A 111 4.63 -7.34 -39.26
CA GLU A 111 3.78 -7.93 -40.29
C GLU A 111 3.77 -7.08 -41.57
N PHE A 112 3.59 -5.76 -41.43
CA PHE A 112 3.60 -4.82 -42.56
C PHE A 112 4.88 -4.90 -43.40
N PHE A 113 6.05 -4.82 -42.75
CA PHE A 113 7.33 -4.84 -43.47
C PHE A 113 7.65 -6.23 -44.03
N ASN A 114 7.29 -7.30 -43.31
CA ASN A 114 7.49 -8.66 -43.79
C ASN A 114 6.63 -8.95 -45.04
N GLU A 115 5.35 -8.59 -45.02
CA GLU A 115 4.48 -8.74 -46.19
C GLU A 115 4.91 -7.83 -47.35
N SER A 116 5.40 -6.63 -47.08
CA SER A 116 5.98 -5.74 -48.11
C SER A 116 7.18 -6.37 -48.83
N ILE A 117 8.12 -6.96 -48.07
CA ILE A 117 9.29 -7.66 -48.62
C ILE A 117 8.87 -8.92 -49.37
N LYS A 118 7.85 -9.64 -48.88
CA LYS A 118 7.31 -10.85 -49.51
C LYS A 118 6.63 -10.53 -50.85
N VAL A 119 5.85 -9.45 -50.93
CA VAL A 119 5.26 -8.97 -52.19
C VAL A 119 6.36 -8.56 -53.17
N LYS A 120 7.42 -7.93 -52.67
CA LYS A 120 8.54 -7.49 -53.50
C LYS A 120 9.36 -8.66 -54.06
N SER A 121 9.57 -9.70 -53.27
CA SER A 121 10.30 -10.92 -53.67
C SER A 121 9.48 -11.89 -54.52
N ALA A 122 8.15 -11.72 -54.60
CA ALA A 122 7.30 -12.56 -55.44
C ALA A 122 7.69 -12.50 -56.93
N GLU A 123 7.65 -13.64 -57.63
CA GLU A 123 7.86 -13.75 -59.08
C GLU A 123 6.62 -13.29 -59.87
N THR A 124 6.19 -12.05 -59.67
CA THR A 124 5.00 -11.45 -60.30
C THR A 124 5.35 -10.16 -61.02
N GLY A 125 4.49 -9.73 -61.95
CA GLY A 125 4.65 -8.47 -62.68
C GLY A 125 4.60 -7.25 -61.76
N LYS A 126 5.26 -6.15 -62.14
CA LYS A 126 5.32 -4.91 -61.33
C LYS A 126 3.94 -4.35 -60.99
N ASP A 127 3.01 -4.41 -61.94
CA ASP A 127 1.63 -3.92 -61.75
C ASP A 127 0.83 -4.80 -60.77
N GLU A 128 1.12 -6.10 -60.76
CA GLU A 128 0.50 -7.04 -59.80
C GLU A 128 1.01 -6.81 -58.38
N LYS A 129 2.31 -6.50 -58.23
CA LYS A 129 2.90 -6.12 -56.94
C LYS A 129 2.32 -4.83 -56.39
N LEU A 130 2.15 -3.81 -57.24
CA LEU A 130 1.48 -2.55 -56.86
C LEU A 130 0.06 -2.81 -56.36
N ASN A 131 -0.72 -3.60 -57.12
CA ASN A 131 -2.09 -3.93 -56.72
C ASN A 131 -2.16 -4.68 -55.40
N LYS A 132 -1.21 -5.58 -55.11
CA LYS A 132 -1.14 -6.28 -53.81
C LYS A 132 -0.82 -5.32 -52.66
N LEU A 133 0.16 -4.43 -52.83
CA LEU A 133 0.47 -3.43 -51.80
C LEU A 133 -0.74 -2.52 -51.53
N VAL A 134 -1.41 -2.03 -52.57
CA VAL A 134 -2.53 -1.08 -52.41
C VAL A 134 -3.77 -1.75 -51.82
N ASN A 135 -4.11 -2.97 -52.24
CA ASN A 135 -5.34 -3.62 -51.79
C ASN A 135 -5.17 -4.41 -50.49
N ASP A 136 -4.05 -5.12 -50.33
CA ASP A 136 -3.85 -6.02 -49.18
C ASP A 136 -3.29 -5.24 -47.98
N LEU A 137 -2.31 -4.36 -48.21
CA LEU A 137 -1.67 -3.54 -47.17
C LEU A 137 -2.30 -2.14 -47.01
N LYS A 138 -3.32 -1.81 -47.82
CA LYS A 138 -4.07 -0.54 -47.79
C LYS A 138 -3.17 0.71 -47.84
N VAL A 139 -2.01 0.61 -48.48
CA VAL A 139 -1.11 1.75 -48.69
C VAL A 139 -1.51 2.54 -49.92
N ASP A 140 -1.24 3.84 -49.92
CA ASP A 140 -1.46 4.66 -51.10
C ASP A 140 -0.51 4.27 -52.25
N ASN A 141 -0.88 4.67 -53.47
CA ASN A 141 -0.11 4.37 -54.68
C ASN A 141 1.33 4.93 -54.66
N GLN A 142 1.55 6.08 -54.03
CA GLN A 142 2.87 6.70 -53.95
C GLN A 142 3.77 5.88 -53.02
N THR A 143 3.27 5.54 -51.83
CA THR A 143 3.93 4.70 -50.84
C THR A 143 4.22 3.31 -51.39
N ALA A 144 3.27 2.68 -52.08
CA ALA A 144 3.49 1.39 -52.75
C ALA A 144 4.62 1.46 -53.79
N THR A 145 4.70 2.56 -54.55
CA THR A 145 5.77 2.78 -55.52
C THR A 145 7.13 2.97 -54.84
N LEU A 146 7.17 3.70 -53.73
CA LEU A 146 8.39 3.89 -52.93
C LEU A 146 8.90 2.56 -52.36
N ILE A 147 8.02 1.76 -51.76
CA ILE A 147 8.35 0.45 -51.20
C ILE A 147 8.98 -0.47 -52.26
N LEU A 148 8.44 -0.48 -53.49
CA LEU A 148 8.98 -1.31 -54.57
C LEU A 148 10.36 -0.87 -55.06
N ASN A 149 10.66 0.43 -54.99
CA ASN A 149 11.92 0.99 -55.48
C ASN A 149 13.02 1.04 -54.40
N GLU A 150 12.66 1.03 -53.11
CA GLU A 150 13.61 1.04 -52.01
C GLU A 150 14.27 -0.33 -51.79
N PRO A 151 15.57 -0.44 -51.47
CA PRO A 151 16.23 -1.72 -51.16
C PRO A 151 15.65 -2.43 -49.92
N ASP A 152 15.70 -3.77 -49.91
CA ASP A 152 15.17 -4.56 -48.79
C ASP A 152 15.88 -4.25 -47.47
N GLU A 153 17.20 -4.06 -47.52
CA GLU A 153 18.01 -3.68 -46.36
C GLU A 153 17.53 -2.36 -45.74
N ARG A 154 17.18 -1.38 -46.59
CA ARG A 154 16.68 -0.09 -46.12
C ARG A 154 15.29 -0.19 -45.51
N LEU A 155 14.44 -1.07 -46.01
CA LEU A 155 13.13 -1.36 -45.40
C LEU A 155 13.29 -2.01 -44.02
N ILE A 156 14.27 -2.92 -43.88
CA ILE A 156 14.60 -3.54 -42.59
C ILE A 156 15.15 -2.50 -41.60
N ASP A 157 16.01 -1.59 -42.05
CA ASP A 157 16.55 -0.52 -41.21
C ASP A 157 15.45 0.42 -40.71
N ILE A 158 14.53 0.82 -41.59
CA ILE A 158 13.37 1.65 -41.23
C ILE A 158 12.51 0.92 -40.19
N LYS A 159 12.20 -0.36 -40.41
CA LYS A 159 11.45 -1.18 -39.44
C LYS A 159 12.12 -1.17 -38.07
N ASN A 160 13.42 -1.47 -38.02
CA ASN A 160 14.17 -1.54 -36.76
C ASN A 160 14.22 -0.18 -36.04
N LEU A 161 14.38 0.92 -36.80
CA LEU A 161 14.34 2.28 -36.26
C LEU A 161 12.98 2.58 -35.62
N LEU A 162 11.88 2.24 -36.29
CA LEU A 162 10.53 2.45 -35.76
C LEU A 162 10.28 1.64 -34.49
N VAL A 163 10.65 0.35 -34.48
CA VAL A 163 10.52 -0.52 -33.31
C VAL A 163 11.34 0.02 -32.13
N ASN A 164 12.57 0.47 -32.37
CA ASN A 164 13.41 1.06 -31.33
C ASN A 164 12.82 2.36 -30.78
N ASN A 165 12.27 3.22 -31.63
CA ASN A 165 11.61 4.45 -31.19
C ASN A 165 10.37 4.15 -30.34
N ILE A 166 9.55 3.16 -30.73
CA ILE A 166 8.40 2.74 -29.92
C ILE A 166 8.88 2.23 -28.57
N ASN A 167 9.91 1.38 -28.53
CA ASN A 167 10.49 0.91 -27.28
C ASN A 167 10.96 2.07 -26.40
N PHE A 168 11.69 3.02 -26.97
CA PHE A 168 12.17 4.21 -26.28
C PHE A 168 11.03 5.07 -25.71
N LEU A 169 9.98 5.33 -26.49
CA LEU A 169 8.84 6.15 -26.06
C LEU A 169 8.06 5.48 -24.92
N TYR A 170 7.87 4.16 -25.00
CA TYR A 170 7.17 3.41 -23.95
C TYR A 170 8.01 3.23 -22.67
N GLU A 171 9.34 3.13 -22.77
CA GLU A 171 10.23 3.02 -21.61
C GLU A 171 10.42 4.35 -20.87
N ASN A 172 10.51 5.46 -21.61
CA ASN A 172 10.74 6.78 -21.00
C ASN A 172 9.45 7.53 -20.65
N GLY A 173 8.30 7.02 -21.12
CA GLY A 173 7.00 7.64 -20.99
C GLY A 173 6.87 8.91 -21.86
N ILE A 174 5.65 9.21 -22.30
CA ILE A 174 5.34 10.47 -22.96
C ILE A 174 5.16 11.53 -21.86
N LYS A 175 6.18 12.36 -21.67
CA LYS A 175 6.09 13.55 -20.82
C LYS A 175 5.50 14.67 -21.67
N GLU A 176 4.57 15.46 -21.12
CA GLU A 176 3.94 16.60 -21.81
C GLU A 176 4.97 17.58 -22.39
N GLU A 177 6.16 17.67 -21.77
CA GLU A 177 7.31 18.47 -22.24
C GLU A 177 7.81 18.10 -23.66
N ASN A 178 7.48 16.90 -24.16
CA ASN A 178 7.90 16.42 -25.48
C ASN A 178 6.83 16.58 -26.58
N LEU A 179 5.65 17.14 -26.28
CA LEU A 179 4.53 17.27 -27.24
C LEU A 179 4.52 18.63 -27.98
N ASP A 180 5.37 19.57 -27.56
CA ASP A 180 5.39 20.95 -28.07
C ASP A 180 6.58 21.24 -29.02
N GLU A 181 7.34 20.22 -29.46
CA GLU A 181 8.36 20.31 -30.52
C GLU A 181 7.92 19.57 -31.80
#